data_AF-A0A0C3CU07-F1
#
_entry.id   AF-A0A0C3CU07-F1
#
_cell.length_a   1.000
_cell.length_b   1.000
_cell.length_c   1.000
_cell.angle_alpha   90.00
_cell.angle_beta   90.00
_cell.angle_gamma   90.00
#
_symmetry.space_group_name_H-M   'P 1'
#
loop_
_entity.id
_entity.type
_entity.pdbx_description
1 polymer ?
#
loop_
_entity_poly.entity_id
_entity_poly.type
_entity_poly.pdbx_seq_one_letter_code
_entity_poly.pdbx_strand_id
1 'polypeptide(L)'
;TQLPHDFKDFVLDHLENKWPSDAFITHCHQELFHSQWQELLDEEFVCVHKHEIFITCADSIQRHRLFPCIFTYSADYSEKVLIANIHNLGICPCPRCLTPKSQI
;
A
#
# COMPACT_ATOMS: atom_id res chain seq x y z
N THR A 1 9.37 4.82 -3.46
CA THR A 1 10.23 3.90 -2.70
C THR A 1 11.00 3.05 -3.68
N GLN A 2 12.32 2.93 -3.52
CA GLN A 2 13.19 2.21 -4.45
C GLN A 2 13.60 0.88 -3.84
N LEU A 3 13.72 -0.16 -4.68
CA LEU A 3 14.33 -1.42 -4.26
C LEU A 3 15.81 -1.17 -3.90
N PRO A 4 16.34 -1.90 -2.91
CA PRO A 4 17.78 -1.85 -2.59
C PRO A 4 18.65 -2.11 -3.83
N HIS A 5 19.81 -1.47 -3.89
CA HIS A 5 20.73 -1.61 -5.03
C HIS A 5 21.10 -3.09 -5.28
N ASP A 6 21.38 -3.81 -4.20
CA ASP A 6 21.83 -5.20 -4.21
C ASP A 6 20.68 -6.20 -4.47
N PHE A 7 19.43 -5.72 -4.52
CA PHE A 7 18.28 -6.60 -4.74
C PHE A 7 18.32 -7.27 -6.12
N LYS A 8 18.85 -6.58 -7.13
CA LYS A 8 18.98 -7.14 -8.48
C LYS A 8 19.96 -8.31 -8.49
N ASP A 9 21.08 -8.15 -7.82
CA ASP A 9 22.11 -9.19 -7.73
C ASP A 9 21.57 -10.38 -6.94
N PHE A 10 20.86 -10.13 -5.83
CA PHE A 10 20.16 -11.17 -5.06
C PHE A 10 19.18 -11.98 -5.93
N VAL A 11 18.38 -11.29 -6.75
CA VAL A 11 17.41 -11.95 -7.64
C VAL A 11 18.12 -12.76 -8.73
N LEU A 12 19.19 -12.24 -9.31
CA LEU A 12 19.97 -12.95 -10.34
C LEU A 12 20.61 -14.24 -9.80
N ASP A 13 21.14 -14.20 -8.58
CA ASP A 13 21.71 -15.37 -7.90
C ASP A 13 20.65 -16.47 -7.68
N HIS A 14 19.42 -16.08 -7.36
CA HIS A 14 18.31 -17.02 -7.13
C HIS A 14 17.59 -17.49 -8.40
N LEU A 15 17.73 -16.76 -9.51
CA LEU A 15 17.10 -17.07 -10.80
C LEU A 15 18.05 -17.72 -11.82
N GLU A 16 19.18 -18.28 -11.36
CA GLU A 16 20.19 -18.89 -12.24
C GLU A 16 20.70 -17.91 -13.32
N ASN A 17 20.94 -16.64 -12.96
CA ASN A 17 21.32 -15.55 -13.86
C ASN A 17 20.28 -15.18 -14.94
N LYS A 18 19.01 -15.55 -14.75
CA LYS A 18 17.93 -15.06 -15.62
C LYS A 18 17.47 -13.68 -15.16
N TRP A 19 17.38 -12.77 -16.13
CA TRP A 19 16.83 -11.46 -15.88
C TRP A 19 15.36 -11.56 -15.43
N PRO A 20 15.00 -10.93 -14.30
CA PRO A 20 13.61 -10.91 -13.84
C PRO A 20 12.73 -10.15 -14.84
N SER A 21 11.49 -10.60 -14.99
CA SER A 21 10.52 -9.91 -15.84
C SER A 21 10.11 -8.56 -15.25
N ASP A 22 9.68 -7.64 -16.09
CA ASP A 22 9.16 -6.35 -15.64
C ASP A 22 7.97 -6.51 -14.67
N ALA A 23 7.15 -7.54 -14.88
CA ALA A 23 6.04 -7.89 -14.00
C ALA A 23 6.52 -8.32 -12.60
N PHE A 24 7.61 -9.11 -12.54
CA PHE A 24 8.22 -9.51 -11.26
C PHE A 24 8.76 -8.29 -10.51
N ILE A 25 9.53 -7.43 -11.18
CA ILE A 25 10.08 -6.21 -10.56
C ILE A 25 8.95 -5.28 -10.08
N THR A 26 7.90 -5.12 -10.88
CA THR A 26 6.71 -4.34 -10.50
C THR A 26 6.05 -4.89 -9.24
N HIS A 27 5.92 -6.22 -9.14
CA HIS A 27 5.38 -6.88 -7.95
C HIS A 27 6.27 -6.63 -6.72
N CYS A 28 7.60 -6.74 -6.83
CA CYS A 28 8.50 -6.47 -5.71
C CYS A 28 8.41 -5.02 -5.20
N HIS A 29 8.21 -4.05 -6.10
CA HIS A 29 7.97 -2.65 -5.69
C HIS A 29 6.64 -2.47 -4.95
N GLN A 30 5.59 -3.19 -5.36
CA GLN A 30 4.29 -3.19 -4.67
C GLN A 30 4.42 -3.78 -3.27
N GLU A 31 5.04 -4.95 -3.15
CA GLU A 31 5.26 -5.62 -1.86
C GLU A 31 6.09 -4.75 -0.93
N LEU A 32 7.17 -4.12 -1.41
CA LEU A 32 7.96 -3.19 -0.60
C LEU A 32 7.11 -2.03 -0.05
N PHE A 33 6.27 -1.45 -0.90
CA PHE A 33 5.36 -0.37 -0.47
C PHE A 33 4.34 -0.88 0.55
N HIS A 34 3.76 -2.07 0.36
CA HIS A 34 2.82 -2.65 1.31
C HIS A 34 3.46 -3.04 2.63
N SER A 35 4.68 -3.57 2.64
CA SER A 35 5.42 -3.84 3.88
C SER A 35 5.63 -2.56 4.68
N GLN A 36 5.98 -1.45 4.02
CA GLN A 36 6.08 -0.15 4.70
C GLN A 36 4.73 0.33 5.25
N TRP A 37 3.65 0.10 4.51
CA TRP A 37 2.31 0.39 4.98
C TRP A 37 1.88 -0.48 6.16
N GLN A 38 2.31 -1.75 6.23
CA GLN A 38 2.03 -2.61 7.38
C GLN A 38 2.70 -2.12 8.65
N GLU A 39 3.93 -1.61 8.55
CA GLU A 39 4.63 -0.99 9.69
C GLU A 39 3.96 0.32 10.14
N LEU A 40 3.42 1.11 9.19
CA LEU A 40 2.71 2.35 9.50
C LEU A 40 1.28 2.12 10.04
N LEU A 41 0.63 1.08 9.55
CA LEU A 41 -0.76 0.70 9.85
C LEU A 41 -0.78 -0.54 10.73
N ASP A 42 -0.06 -0.46 11.84
CA ASP A 42 0.04 -1.52 12.82
C ASP A 42 -1.33 -1.85 13.45
N GLU A 43 -1.37 -2.92 14.24
CA GLU A 43 -2.61 -3.37 14.88
C GLU A 43 -3.22 -2.31 15.81
N GLU A 44 -2.39 -1.49 16.45
CA GLU A 44 -2.82 -0.39 17.30
C GLU A 44 -3.55 0.66 16.46
N PHE A 45 -2.94 1.13 15.37
CA PHE A 45 -3.54 2.08 14.45
C PHE A 45 -4.87 1.57 13.90
N VAL A 46 -4.93 0.30 13.47
CA VAL A 46 -6.15 -0.32 12.95
C VAL A 46 -7.25 -0.39 14.01
N CYS A 47 -6.89 -0.72 15.25
CA CYS A 47 -7.82 -0.75 16.37
C CYS A 47 -8.38 0.65 16.64
N VAL A 48 -7.51 1.65 16.74
CA VAL A 48 -7.84 3.06 16.95
C VAL A 48 -8.71 3.63 15.83
N HIS A 49 -8.40 3.30 14.57
CA HIS A 49 -9.19 3.71 13.42
C HIS A 49 -10.62 3.15 13.49
N LYS A 50 -10.83 1.97 14.06
CA LYS A 50 -12.17 1.37 14.24
C LYS A 50 -12.89 1.89 15.48
N HIS A 51 -12.16 2.16 16.55
CA HIS A 51 -12.70 2.32 17.90
C HIS A 51 -12.48 3.68 18.55
N GLU A 52 -12.07 4.70 17.78
CA GLU A 52 -11.70 6.06 18.24
C GLU A 52 -10.55 6.09 19.27
N ILE A 53 -9.80 7.20 19.29
CA ILE A 53 -8.87 7.49 20.40
C ILE A 53 -9.25 8.72 21.19
N PHE A 54 -8.92 8.60 22.48
CA PHE A 54 -8.98 9.63 23.48
C PHE A 54 -7.63 10.35 23.52
N ILE A 55 -7.61 11.62 23.09
CA ILE A 55 -6.41 12.45 23.18
C ILE A 55 -6.70 13.63 24.11
N THR A 56 -5.76 13.89 25.02
CA THR A 56 -5.73 15.15 25.76
C THR A 56 -4.97 16.16 24.93
N CYS A 57 -5.66 17.20 24.47
CA CYS A 57 -5.03 18.24 23.66
C CYS A 57 -4.24 19.22 24.53
N ALA A 58 -3.47 20.11 23.90
CA ALA A 58 -2.63 21.10 24.57
C ALA A 58 -3.41 22.08 25.48
N ASP A 59 -4.72 22.23 25.24
CA ASP A 59 -5.64 23.00 26.07
C ASP A 59 -6.18 22.22 27.29
N SER A 60 -5.64 21.04 27.57
CA SER A 60 -6.08 20.11 28.63
C SER A 60 -7.53 19.60 28.47
N ILE A 61 -8.15 19.84 27.31
CA ILE A 61 -9.48 19.30 27.00
C ILE A 61 -9.30 17.89 26.43
N GLN A 62 -9.97 16.92 27.05
CA GLN A 62 -10.07 15.59 26.48
C GLN A 62 -11.02 15.59 25.30
N ARG A 63 -10.50 15.25 24.12
CA ARG A 63 -11.31 15.04 22.92
C ARG A 63 -11.40 13.54 22.71
N HIS A 64 -12.61 13.03 22.90
CA HIS A 64 -12.89 11.61 23.03
C HIS A 64 -13.05 10.88 21.68
N ARG A 65 -13.02 11.60 20.55
CA ARG A 65 -13.33 11.04 19.22
C ARG A 65 -12.38 11.54 18.14
N LEU A 66 -11.15 11.05 18.15
CA LEU A 66 -10.27 11.20 17.00
C LEU A 66 -10.16 9.88 16.26
N PHE A 67 -10.43 9.92 14.96
CA PHE A 67 -10.24 8.82 14.04
C PHE A 67 -9.08 9.19 13.12
N PRO A 68 -7.94 8.49 13.20
CA PRO A 68 -6.89 8.65 12.22
C PRO A 68 -7.43 8.31 10.83
N CYS A 69 -7.57 9.30 9.95
CA CYS A 69 -8.01 9.10 8.58
C CYS A 69 -6.81 9.22 7.65
N ILE A 70 -6.52 8.16 6.90
CA ILE A 70 -5.54 8.24 5.82
C ILE A 70 -6.21 8.96 4.65
N PHE A 71 -5.76 10.18 4.35
CA PHE A 71 -6.26 10.95 3.22
C PHE A 71 -5.73 10.38 1.91
N THR A 72 -6.35 9.31 1.43
CA THR A 72 -6.03 8.75 0.10
C THR A 72 -6.33 9.73 -1.03
N TYR A 73 -7.10 10.80 -0.79
CA TYR A 73 -7.39 11.82 -1.80
C TYR A 73 -6.15 12.57 -2.28
N SER A 74 -5.17 12.83 -1.41
CA SER A 74 -3.93 13.55 -1.77
C SER A 74 -2.91 12.70 -2.52
N ALA A 75 -3.08 11.38 -2.54
CA ALA A 75 -2.25 10.50 -3.33
C ALA A 75 -2.50 10.72 -4.83
N ASP A 76 -1.43 10.70 -5.62
CA ASP A 76 -1.54 10.68 -7.08
C ASP A 76 -2.17 9.36 -7.57
N TYR A 77 -2.51 9.27 -8.85
CA TYR A 77 -3.21 8.09 -9.38
C TYR A 77 -2.41 6.80 -9.18
N SER A 78 -1.08 6.84 -9.41
CA SER A 78 -0.20 5.69 -9.20
C SER A 78 -0.18 5.24 -7.74
N GLU A 79 -0.09 6.17 -6.81
CA GLU A 79 -0.07 5.86 -5.38
C GLU A 79 -1.44 5.33 -4.92
N LYS A 80 -2.56 5.89 -5.39
CA LYS A 80 -3.91 5.35 -5.16
C LYS A 80 -4.05 3.91 -5.65
N VAL A 81 -3.51 3.62 -6.83
CA VAL A 81 -3.51 2.29 -7.43
C VAL A 81 -2.73 1.31 -6.55
N LEU A 82 -1.55 1.70 -6.04
CA LEU A 82 -0.74 0.90 -5.11
C LEU A 82 -1.48 0.65 -3.78
N ILE A 83 -2.01 1.70 -3.16
CA ILE A 83 -2.73 1.62 -1.88
C ILE A 83 -3.93 0.68 -1.98
N ALA A 84 -4.73 0.82 -3.04
CA ALA A 84 -5.96 0.05 -3.23
C ALA A 84 -5.72 -1.34 -3.83
N ASN A 85 -4.46 -1.73 -4.08
CA ASN A 85 -4.12 -2.95 -4.81
C ASN A 85 -4.82 -3.05 -6.18
N ILE A 86 -5.14 -1.91 -6.80
CA ILE A 86 -5.77 -1.89 -8.12
C ILE A 86 -4.69 -2.17 -9.16
N HIS A 87 -5.01 -2.94 -10.19
CA HIS A 87 -4.08 -3.11 -11.29
C HIS A 87 -4.03 -1.81 -12.10
N ASN A 88 -2.84 -1.20 -12.20
CA ASN A 88 -2.65 0.00 -13.04
C ASN A 88 -3.10 -0.32 -14.47
N LEU A 89 -4.08 0.41 -15.00
CA LEU A 89 -4.67 0.14 -16.32
C LEU A 89 -5.15 -1.31 -16.54
N GLY A 90 -5.48 -2.03 -15.47
CA GLY A 90 -5.98 -3.41 -15.58
C GLY A 90 -7.27 -3.50 -16.38
N ILE A 91 -7.48 -4.65 -17.01
CA ILE A 91 -8.72 -4.97 -17.72
C ILE A 91 -9.90 -4.99 -16.74
N CYS A 92 -9.66 -5.41 -15.50
CA CYS A 92 -10.65 -5.39 -14.42
C CYS A 92 -10.44 -4.18 -13.48
N PRO A 93 -11.51 -3.62 -12.88
CA PRO A 93 -11.43 -2.42 -12.05
C PRO A 93 -10.80 -2.66 -10.68
N CYS A 94 -10.77 -3.90 -10.18
CA CYS A 94 -10.16 -4.23 -8.89
C CYS A 94 -9.55 -5.64 -8.94
N PRO A 95 -8.60 -5.97 -8.05
CA PRO A 95 -7.87 -7.24 -8.08
C PRO A 95 -8.75 -8.45 -7.77
N ARG A 96 -9.93 -8.21 -7.17
CA ARG A 96 -10.88 -9.25 -6.76
C ARG A 96 -12.03 -9.43 -7.75
N CYS A 97 -12.30 -8.42 -8.57
CA CYS A 97 -13.36 -8.43 -9.56
C CYS A 97 -12.80 -8.97 -10.88
N LEU A 98 -13.46 -9.96 -11.46
CA LEU A 98 -13.09 -10.51 -12.77
C LEU A 98 -13.88 -9.87 -13.92
N THR A 99 -14.77 -8.92 -13.62
CA THR A 99 -15.55 -8.21 -14.63
C THR A 99 -14.65 -7.21 -15.37
N PRO A 100 -14.51 -7.32 -16.69
CA PRO A 100 -13.78 -6.35 -17.50
C PRO A 100 -14.45 -4.98 -17.45
N LYS A 101 -13.65 -3.91 -17.54
CA LYS A 101 -14.14 -2.51 -17.66
C LYS A 101 -15.07 -2.29 -18.85
N SER A 102 -14.97 -3.11 -19.89
CA SER A 102 -15.86 -3.04 -21.05
C SER A 102 -17.28 -3.53 -20.79
N GLN A 103 -17.53 -4.17 -19.64
CA GLN A 103 -18.83 -4.74 -19.24
C GLN A 103 -19.47 -3.96 -18.08
N ILE A 104 -18.94 -2.78 -17.76
CA ILE A 104 -19.41 -1.89 -16.69
C ILE A 104 -19.98 -0.62 -17.31
#